data_AF-A0A4P6Q7I0-F1
#
_entry.id   AF-A0A4P6Q7I0-F1
#
_cell.length_a   1.000
_cell.length_b   1.000
_cell.length_c   1.000
_cell.angle_alpha   90.00
_cell.angle_beta   90.00
_cell.angle_gamma   90.00
#
_symmetry.space_group_name_H-M   'P 1'
#
loop_
_entity.id
_entity.type
_entity.pdbx_description
1 polymer ?
#
loop_
_entity_poly.entity_id
_entity_poly.type
_entity_poly.pdbx_seq_one_letter_code
_entity_poly.pdbx_strand_id
1 'polypeptide(L)'
;MIKAEPGHFARFEPTPPVIKYTDSPIAAWADDGHPMVVRATGLVRADSISGYMGINSDPDPNPTPYAFLPGDGWAVQYDDGAVPLVAWAMCTYGGLDATFAVPMVAKEEASYPSGSISTLGAPASAAESVTVVPISEARGLRAP
;
A
#
# COMPACT_ATOMS: atom_id res chain seq x y z
N MET A 1 2.36 -12.03 27.97
CA MET A 1 2.30 -11.43 26.63
C MET A 1 2.11 -12.53 25.61
N ILE A 2 1.24 -12.33 24.62
CA ILE A 2 0.89 -13.30 23.58
C ILE A 2 1.29 -12.71 22.22
N LYS A 3 1.99 -13.46 21.37
CA LYS A 3 2.35 -12.99 20.02
C LYS A 3 1.06 -12.75 19.21
N ALA A 4 0.99 -11.62 18.50
CA ALA A 4 -0.16 -11.34 17.65
C ALA A 4 -0.05 -12.08 16.31
N GLU A 5 -1.18 -12.56 15.80
CA GLU A 5 -1.26 -13.06 14.43
C GLU A 5 -1.18 -11.89 13.44
N PRO A 6 -0.53 -12.08 12.27
CA PRO A 6 -0.47 -11.05 11.24
C PRO A 6 -1.87 -10.59 10.81
N GLY A 7 -1.99 -9.32 10.37
CA GLY A 7 -3.24 -8.75 9.87
C GLY A 7 -4.01 -7.85 10.87
N HIS A 8 -3.48 -7.65 12.08
CA HIS A 8 -4.07 -6.73 13.06
C HIS A 8 -3.26 -5.43 13.16
N PHE A 9 -3.97 -4.30 13.09
CA PHE A 9 -3.37 -2.97 13.14
C PHE A 9 -3.94 -2.14 14.27
N ALA A 10 -3.09 -1.38 14.95
CA ALA A 10 -3.53 -0.26 15.77
C ALA A 10 -3.66 0.96 14.86
N ARG A 11 -4.86 1.55 14.80
CA ARG A 11 -5.13 2.76 14.04
C ARG A 11 -4.91 4.00 14.90
N PHE A 12 -4.26 5.00 14.33
CA PHE A 12 -4.03 6.29 14.97
C PHE A 12 -4.63 7.43 14.13
N GLU A 13 -5.05 8.48 14.82
CA GLU A 13 -5.57 9.72 14.23
C GLU A 13 -4.56 10.29 13.22
N PRO A 14 -5.04 10.91 12.13
CA PRO A 14 -4.18 11.57 11.17
C PRO A 14 -3.39 12.68 11.86
N THR A 15 -2.06 12.70 11.67
CA THR A 15 -1.23 13.80 12.16
C THR A 15 -1.10 14.85 11.06
N PRO A 16 -1.54 16.10 11.26
CA PRO A 16 -1.37 17.16 10.27
C PRO A 16 0.10 17.30 9.84
N PRO A 17 0.39 17.54 8.55
CA PRO A 17 -0.53 17.83 7.44
C PRO A 17 -1.12 16.57 6.76
N VAL A 18 -0.83 15.37 7.26
CA VAL A 18 -1.19 14.12 6.61
C VAL A 18 -2.65 13.78 6.93
N ILE A 19 -3.53 13.81 5.92
CA ILE A 19 -4.97 13.46 6.03
C ILE A 19 -5.17 11.93 5.91
N LYS A 20 -4.19 11.12 6.32
CA LYS A 20 -4.29 9.67 6.32
C LYS A 20 -4.12 9.14 7.73
N TYR A 21 -4.98 8.20 8.12
CA TYR A 21 -4.78 7.42 9.32
C TYR A 21 -3.43 6.73 9.27
N THR A 22 -2.75 6.68 10.40
CA THR A 22 -1.51 5.91 10.51
C THR A 22 -1.86 4.59 11.15
N ASP A 23 -1.73 3.49 10.41
CA ASP A 23 -1.92 2.14 10.94
C ASP A 23 -0.53 1.57 11.31
N SER A 24 -0.39 1.00 12.51
CA SER A 24 0.84 0.32 12.96
C SER A 24 0.55 -1.14 13.29
N PRO A 25 1.39 -2.10 12.85
CA PRO A 25 1.17 -3.50 13.16
C PRO A 25 1.16 -3.79 14.66
N ILE A 26 0.19 -4.58 15.08
CA ILE A 26 0.16 -5.14 16.42
C ILE A 26 1.14 -6.32 16.43
N ALA A 27 2.21 -6.20 17.21
CA ALA A 27 3.23 -7.23 17.32
C ALA A 27 2.89 -8.27 18.40
N ALA A 28 2.16 -7.85 19.43
CA ALA A 28 1.75 -8.70 20.54
C ALA A 28 0.50 -8.17 21.24
N TRP A 29 -0.09 -9.03 22.06
CA TRP A 29 -1.13 -8.72 23.03
C TRP A 29 -0.53 -8.76 24.43
N ALA A 30 -0.83 -7.75 25.23
CA ALA A 30 -0.57 -7.78 26.66
C ALA A 30 -1.44 -8.86 27.34
N ASP A 31 -1.08 -9.26 28.55
CA ASP A 31 -1.81 -10.32 29.28
C ASP A 31 -3.24 -9.92 29.65
N ASP A 32 -3.54 -8.62 29.62
CA ASP A 32 -4.87 -8.05 29.80
C ASP A 32 -5.64 -7.86 28.48
N GLY A 33 -5.10 -8.36 27.36
CA GLY A 33 -5.74 -8.32 26.05
C GLY A 33 -5.54 -7.02 25.28
N HIS A 34 -4.72 -6.08 25.78
CA HIS A 34 -4.48 -4.83 25.06
C HIS A 34 -3.44 -4.97 23.93
N PRO A 35 -3.63 -4.28 22.80
CA PRO A 35 -2.71 -4.38 21.66
C PRO A 35 -1.39 -3.66 21.94
N MET A 36 -0.29 -4.25 21.50
CA MET A 36 1.05 -3.71 21.62
C MET A 36 1.70 -3.52 20.25
N VAL A 37 2.37 -2.38 20.05
CA VAL A 37 3.02 -1.98 18.81
C VAL A 37 4.50 -1.66 19.05
N VAL A 38 5.32 -1.82 18.01
CA VAL A 38 6.74 -1.50 18.07
C VAL A 38 6.95 -0.01 17.79
N ARG A 39 7.69 0.68 18.67
CA ARG A 39 8.16 2.06 18.50
C ARG A 39 9.68 2.12 18.71
N ALA A 40 10.26 3.31 18.53
CA ALA A 40 11.70 3.52 18.72
C ALA A 40 12.18 3.16 20.14
N THR A 41 11.30 3.30 21.14
CA THR A 41 11.58 2.95 22.55
C THR A 41 11.31 1.48 22.88
N GLY A 42 10.91 0.67 21.90
CA GLY A 42 10.57 -0.74 22.08
C GLY A 42 9.07 -1.01 21.95
N LEU A 43 8.62 -2.09 22.58
CA LEU A 43 7.23 -2.53 22.53
C LEU A 43 6.40 -1.76 23.55
N VAL A 44 5.36 -1.07 23.08
CA VAL A 44 4.48 -0.22 23.92
C VAL A 44 3.02 -0.55 23.66
N ARG A 45 2.14 -0.29 24.63
CA ARG A 45 0.70 -0.46 24.44
C ARG A 45 0.17 0.60 23.47
N ALA A 46 -0.65 0.21 22.52
CA ALA A 46 -1.19 1.14 21.52
C ALA A 46 -2.09 2.20 22.18
N ASP A 47 -2.88 1.82 23.18
CA ASP A 47 -3.76 2.73 23.93
C ASP A 47 -3.03 3.78 24.78
N SER A 48 -1.74 3.60 25.01
CA SER A 48 -0.91 4.61 25.67
C SER A 48 -0.38 5.69 24.72
N ILE A 49 -0.55 5.51 23.40
CA ILE A 49 -0.10 6.44 22.38
C ILE A 49 -1.23 7.41 22.05
N SER A 50 -0.91 8.71 22.02
CA SER A 50 -1.87 9.76 21.64
C SER A 50 -2.46 9.50 20.25
N GLY A 51 -3.77 9.73 20.11
CA GLY A 51 -4.50 9.53 18.86
C GLY A 51 -4.87 8.07 18.58
N TYR A 52 -4.71 7.12 19.51
CA TYR A 52 -5.17 5.74 19.30
C TYR A 52 -6.69 5.67 19.13
N MET A 53 -7.14 5.08 18.02
CA MET A 53 -8.56 5.00 17.65
C MET A 53 -9.14 3.59 17.77
N GLY A 54 -8.32 2.56 17.95
CA GLY A 54 -8.76 1.18 18.05
C GLY A 54 -7.97 0.20 17.19
N ILE A 55 -8.46 -1.03 17.14
CA ILE A 55 -7.91 -2.09 16.30
C ILE A 55 -8.63 -2.05 14.96
N ASN A 56 -7.85 -2.05 13.89
CA ASN A 56 -8.33 -2.29 12.55
C ASN A 56 -7.85 -3.68 12.10
N SER A 57 -8.80 -4.58 11.90
CA SER A 57 -8.53 -5.94 11.41
C SER A 57 -8.66 -6.07 9.89
N ASP A 58 -9.12 -5.00 9.22
CA ASP A 58 -9.07 -4.91 7.77
C ASP A 58 -7.74 -4.23 7.40
N PRO A 59 -6.74 -4.94 6.83
CA PRO A 59 -5.53 -4.27 6.36
C PRO A 59 -5.96 -3.13 5.44
N ASP A 60 -5.36 -1.93 5.59
CA ASP A 60 -5.62 -0.84 4.66
C ASP A 60 -5.53 -1.43 3.24
N PRO A 61 -6.64 -1.45 2.47
CA PRO A 61 -6.63 -2.07 1.16
C PRO A 61 -5.63 -1.37 0.23
N ASN A 62 -5.17 -0.19 0.63
CA ASN A 62 -4.22 0.60 -0.12
C ASN A 62 -2.77 0.19 0.23
N PRO A 63 -2.04 -0.42 -0.72
CA PRO A 63 -0.61 -0.63 -0.54
C PRO A 63 0.11 0.69 -0.25
N THR A 64 1.02 0.70 0.72
CA THR A 64 1.88 1.87 0.95
C THR A 64 3.20 1.67 0.20
N PRO A 65 3.48 2.48 -0.84
CA PRO A 65 4.74 2.39 -1.57
C PRO A 65 5.88 2.97 -0.72
N TYR A 66 7.02 2.26 -0.67
CA TYR A 66 8.22 2.70 0.05
C TYR A 66 9.46 2.82 -0.85
N ALA A 67 9.44 2.20 -2.03
CA ALA A 67 10.49 2.35 -3.03
C ALA A 67 9.91 2.24 -4.44
N PHE A 68 10.62 2.80 -5.42
CA PHE A 68 10.28 2.70 -6.83
C PHE A 68 11.45 2.13 -7.61
N LEU A 69 11.18 1.14 -8.47
CA LEU A 69 12.13 0.63 -9.45
C LEU A 69 11.70 1.11 -10.84
N PRO A 70 12.63 1.40 -11.76
CA PRO A 70 12.27 1.81 -13.11
C PRO A 70 11.54 0.69 -13.86
N GLY A 71 10.67 1.08 -14.80
CA GLY A 71 9.88 0.11 -15.56
C GLY A 71 10.64 -0.67 -16.63
N ASP A 72 11.84 -0.24 -17.01
CA ASP A 72 12.84 -0.98 -17.80
C ASP A 72 12.31 -1.80 -18.99
N GLY A 73 11.43 -1.20 -19.80
CA GLY A 73 10.94 -1.84 -21.03
C GLY A 73 9.88 -2.91 -20.79
N TRP A 74 9.15 -2.83 -19.67
CA TRP A 74 7.95 -3.61 -19.44
C TRP A 74 6.68 -2.82 -19.82
N ALA A 75 5.59 -3.53 -20.09
CA ALA A 75 4.29 -2.95 -20.35
C ALA A 75 3.21 -3.73 -19.61
N VAL A 76 2.12 -3.04 -19.28
CA VAL A 76 0.91 -3.65 -18.74
C VAL A 76 -0.04 -3.94 -19.90
N GLN A 77 -0.40 -5.21 -20.07
CA GLN A 77 -1.35 -5.65 -21.09
C GLN A 77 -2.76 -5.68 -20.50
N TYR A 78 -3.64 -4.89 -21.10
CA TYR A 78 -5.08 -4.90 -20.91
C TYR A 78 -5.75 -5.54 -22.13
N ASP A 79 -7.05 -5.80 -22.04
CA ASP A 79 -7.84 -6.37 -23.13
C ASP A 79 -7.89 -5.43 -24.36
N ASP A 80 -7.81 -4.13 -24.14
CA ASP A 80 -7.96 -3.11 -25.16
C ASP A 80 -6.63 -2.57 -25.73
N GLY A 81 -5.49 -2.99 -25.17
CA GLY A 81 -4.17 -2.57 -25.57
C GLY A 81 -3.16 -2.62 -24.44
N ALA A 82 -1.93 -2.21 -24.72
CA ALA A 82 -0.87 -2.20 -23.73
C ALA A 82 -0.42 -0.77 -23.42
N VAL A 83 -0.02 -0.54 -22.18
CA VAL A 83 0.52 0.76 -21.73
C VAL A 83 1.94 0.55 -21.19
N PRO A 84 2.93 1.39 -21.58
CA PRO A 84 4.28 1.32 -21.03
C PRO A 84 4.27 1.46 -19.50
N LEU A 85 5.00 0.58 -18.84
CA LEU A 85 5.20 0.65 -17.40
C LEU A 85 6.29 1.69 -17.10
N VAL A 86 5.99 2.64 -16.24
CA VAL A 86 6.90 3.73 -15.88
C VAL A 86 7.77 3.34 -14.69
N ALA A 87 7.18 2.66 -13.70
CA ALA A 87 7.87 2.18 -12.51
C ALA A 87 7.17 0.97 -11.88
N TRP A 88 7.90 0.26 -11.02
CA TRP A 88 7.36 -0.68 -10.06
C TRP A 88 7.35 -0.02 -8.69
N ALA A 89 6.18 0.07 -8.06
CA ALA A 89 6.06 0.49 -6.68
C ALA A 89 6.28 -0.71 -5.76
N MET A 90 7.36 -0.69 -4.99
CA MET A 90 7.57 -1.65 -3.91
C MET A 90 6.69 -1.25 -2.75
N CYS A 91 5.79 -2.14 -2.38
CA CYS A 91 4.75 -1.89 -1.41
C CYS A 91 4.86 -2.86 -0.25
N THR A 92 4.50 -2.36 0.93
CA THR A 92 4.15 -3.19 2.08
C THR A 92 2.67 -3.01 2.35
N TYR A 93 1.97 -4.09 2.66
CA TYR A 93 0.78 -3.97 3.49
C TYR A 93 1.27 -3.65 4.89
N GLY A 94 0.59 -2.75 5.61
CA GLY A 94 0.92 -2.49 7.01
C GLY A 94 1.17 -3.84 7.69
N GLY A 95 2.33 -4.03 8.32
CA GLY A 95 2.59 -5.22 9.15
C GLY A 95 2.77 -6.59 8.52
N LEU A 96 2.64 -6.77 7.21
CA LEU A 96 3.04 -8.03 6.59
C LEU A 96 4.48 -7.87 6.12
N ASP A 97 5.37 -8.77 6.55
CA ASP A 97 6.73 -8.92 5.98
C ASP A 97 6.70 -9.33 4.48
N ALA A 98 5.52 -9.28 3.85
CA ALA A 98 5.33 -9.47 2.44
C ALA A 98 5.60 -8.15 1.71
N THR A 99 6.76 -8.10 1.06
CA THR A 99 7.07 -7.12 0.03
C THR A 99 6.49 -7.58 -1.31
N PHE A 100 5.82 -6.69 -2.03
CA PHE A 100 5.35 -6.96 -3.39
C PHE A 100 5.54 -5.73 -4.27
N ALA A 101 5.53 -5.94 -5.58
CA ALA A 101 5.65 -4.90 -6.57
C ALA A 101 4.30 -4.65 -7.25
N VAL A 102 3.88 -3.39 -7.34
CA VAL A 102 2.69 -2.96 -8.07
C VAL A 102 3.14 -2.23 -9.34
N PRO A 103 2.64 -2.59 -10.53
CA PRO A 103 2.99 -1.89 -11.77
C PRO A 103 2.40 -0.47 -11.79
N MET A 104 3.21 0.52 -12.15
CA MET A 104 2.80 1.92 -12.31
C MET A 104 2.80 2.29 -13.80
N VAL A 105 1.67 2.77 -14.30
CA VAL A 105 1.52 3.31 -15.67
C VAL A 105 1.26 4.81 -15.60
N ALA A 106 1.73 5.57 -16.59
CA ALA A 106 1.34 6.97 -16.74
C ALA A 106 -0.12 7.06 -17.18
N LYS A 107 -0.82 8.13 -16.77
CA LYS A 107 -2.16 8.46 -17.27
C LYS A 107 -2.16 9.94 -17.64
N GLU A 108 -2.70 10.29 -18.81
CA GLU A 108 -2.83 11.68 -19.26
C GLU A 108 -3.47 12.57 -18.16
N GLU A 109 -2.79 13.68 -17.91
CA GLU A 109 -2.92 14.55 -16.74
C GLU A 109 -3.79 15.78 -17.09
N ALA A 110 -5.08 15.79 -16.73
CA ALA A 110 -5.92 17.00 -16.87
C ALA A 110 -6.27 17.66 -15.53
N SER A 111 -5.90 17.09 -14.39
CA SER A 111 -6.29 17.65 -13.08
C SER A 111 -5.48 17.07 -11.91
N TYR A 112 -4.22 17.48 -11.76
CA TYR A 112 -3.46 17.29 -10.51
C TYR A 112 -2.94 18.63 -9.96
N PRO A 113 -3.77 19.46 -9.32
CA PRO A 113 -3.28 20.53 -8.47
C PRO A 113 -2.97 19.94 -7.09
N SER A 114 -1.71 20.06 -6.66
CA SER A 114 -1.14 19.61 -5.37
C SER A 114 -0.74 18.13 -5.32
N GLY A 115 0.54 17.90 -5.04
CA GLY A 115 1.22 16.60 -5.02
C GLY A 115 0.77 15.66 -3.91
N SER A 116 -0.48 15.21 -3.96
CA SER A 116 -0.90 13.96 -3.33
C SER A 116 -0.81 12.84 -4.36
N ILE A 117 0.03 11.84 -4.09
CA ILE A 117 -0.10 10.53 -4.75
C ILE A 117 -1.41 9.94 -4.23
N SER A 118 -2.49 10.15 -4.99
CA SER A 118 -3.69 9.34 -4.86
C SER A 118 -3.23 7.91 -5.07
N THR A 119 -3.28 7.12 -3.99
CA THR A 119 -3.16 5.67 -4.07
C THR A 119 -4.04 5.24 -5.23
N LEU A 120 -3.39 4.62 -6.23
CA LEU A 120 -4.04 3.94 -7.33
C LEU A 120 -5.30 3.29 -6.78
N GLY A 121 -6.45 3.60 -7.36
CA GLY A 121 -7.64 2.80 -7.13
C GLY A 121 -7.20 1.34 -7.25
N ALA A 122 -7.42 0.56 -6.19
CA ALA A 122 -7.42 -0.88 -6.34
C ALA A 122 -8.16 -1.18 -7.65
N PRO A 123 -7.59 -1.99 -8.57
CA PRO A 123 -8.27 -2.31 -9.81
C PRO A 123 -9.71 -2.64 -9.45
N ALA A 124 -10.63 -1.85 -10.00
CA ALA A 124 -12.02 -1.87 -9.60
C ALA A 124 -12.46 -3.33 -9.59
N SER A 125 -12.83 -3.86 -8.42
CA SER A 125 -13.59 -5.10 -8.30
C SER A 125 -13.06 -6.27 -9.18
N ALA A 126 -12.07 -7.01 -8.71
CA ALA A 126 -11.97 -8.47 -8.90
C ALA A 126 -12.19 -9.12 -10.30
N ALA A 127 -12.06 -8.44 -11.44
CA ALA A 127 -12.45 -9.03 -12.74
C ALA A 127 -11.51 -8.79 -13.94
N GLU A 128 -10.51 -7.92 -13.87
CA GLU A 128 -9.54 -7.76 -14.96
C GLU A 128 -8.22 -8.44 -14.61
N SER A 129 -7.90 -9.52 -15.34
CA SER A 129 -6.60 -10.18 -15.27
C SER A 129 -5.55 -9.30 -15.93
N VAL A 130 -4.81 -8.53 -15.12
CA VAL A 130 -3.70 -7.71 -15.61
C VAL A 130 -2.46 -8.59 -15.83
N THR A 131 -1.89 -8.58 -17.04
CA THR A 131 -0.66 -9.31 -17.36
C THR A 131 0.47 -8.33 -17.64
N VAL A 132 1.61 -8.51 -16.99
CA VAL A 132 2.82 -7.71 -17.27
C VAL A 132 3.69 -8.48 -18.25
N VAL A 133 4.06 -7.85 -19.35
CA VAL A 133 4.81 -8.45 -20.46
C VAL A 133 6.00 -7.56 -20.85
N PRO A 134 7.05 -8.11 -21.48
CA PRO A 134 8.06 -7.29 -22.14
C PRO A 134 7.39 -6.36 -23.17
N ILE A 135 7.85 -5.12 -23.29
CA ILE A 135 7.26 -4.14 -24.22
C ILE A 135 7.35 -4.61 -25.68
N SER A 136 8.34 -5.45 -26.02
CA SER A 136 8.48 -6.09 -27.33
C SER A 136 7.37 -7.10 -27.65
N GLU A 137 6.68 -7.62 -26.63
CA GLU A 137 5.59 -8.60 -26.74
C GLU A 137 4.21 -7.96 -26.57
N ALA A 138 4.18 -6.67 -26.20
CA ALA A 138 2.97 -5.91 -25.94
C ALA A 138 2.16 -5.67 -27.24
N ARG A 139 0.85 -5.97 -27.18
CA ARG A 139 -0.05 -5.79 -28.32
C ARG A 139 -0.84 -4.50 -28.19
N GLY A 140 -0.92 -3.74 -29.28
CA GLY A 140 -1.69 -2.49 -29.31
C GLY A 140 -1.12 -1.45 -28.35
N LEU A 141 0.20 -1.28 -28.34
CA LEU A 141 0.89 -0.34 -27.46
C LEU A 141 0.37 1.08 -27.69
N ARG A 142 -0.16 1.70 -26.63
CA ARG A 142 -0.64 3.08 -26.62
C ARG A 142 0.49 3.99 -26.13
N ALA A 143 0.56 5.19 -26.70
CA ALA A 143 1.35 6.24 -26.09
C ALA A 143 0.74 6.58 -24.72
N PRO A 144 1.57 6.91 -23.72
CA PRO A 144 1.08 7.36 -22.42
C PRO A 144 0.24 8.63 -22.52
#